data_AF-A0A891LXN2-F1
#
_entry.id   AF-A0A891LXN2-F1
#
_cell.length_a   1.000
_cell.length_b   1.000
_cell.length_c   1.000
_cell.angle_alpha   90.00
_cell.angle_beta   90.00
_cell.angle_gamma   90.00
#
_symmetry.space_group_name_H-M   'P 1'
#
loop_
_entity.id
_entity.type
_entity.pdbx_description
1 polymer ?
#
loop_
_entity_poly.entity_id
_entity_poly.type
_entity_poly.pdbx_seq_one_letter_code
_entity_poly.pdbx_strand_id
1 'polypeptide(L)'
;VMVWLRRCTHYLFIVVVAVNSTLLTINAGDYIFYTDWAWTSFVVFSISQTLMLAVGATYYLTFTGVPGTATYYALIMTVYTWIAKGAW
;
A
#
# COMPACT_ATOMS: atom_id res chain seq x y z
N VAL A 1 -43.59 37.08 4.63
CA VAL A 1 -43.00 36.34 3.49
C VAL A 1 -41.47 36.37 3.48
N MET A 2 -40.83 37.54 3.47
CA MET A 2 -39.36 37.70 3.38
C MET A 2 -38.55 36.99 4.50
N VAL A 3 -39.02 37.03 5.77
CA VAL A 3 -38.32 36.40 6.91
C VAL A 3 -38.28 34.88 6.80
N TRP A 4 -39.35 34.26 6.30
CA TRP A 4 -39.45 32.81 6.13
C TRP A 4 -38.55 32.32 5.00
N LEU A 5 -38.51 33.03 3.87
CA LEU A 5 -37.58 32.76 2.77
C LEU A 5 -36.12 32.81 3.23
N ARG A 6 -35.73 33.84 4.00
CA ARG A 6 -34.37 33.96 4.54
C ARG A 6 -34.00 32.77 5.44
N ARG A 7 -34.94 32.29 6.27
CA ARG A 7 -34.73 31.11 7.12
C ARG A 7 -34.61 29.84 6.28
N CYS A 8 -35.45 29.64 5.27
CA CYS A 8 -35.36 28.48 4.38
C CYS A 8 -34.02 28.42 3.65
N THR A 9 -33.52 29.54 3.12
CA THR A 9 -32.19 29.59 2.48
C THR A 9 -31.07 29.27 3.46
N HIS A 10 -31.16 29.75 4.69
CA HIS A 10 -30.19 29.45 5.73
C HIS A 10 -30.16 27.96 6.08
N TYR A 11 -31.32 27.35 6.31
CA TYR A 11 -31.38 25.91 6.61
C TYR A 11 -30.89 25.07 5.43
N LEU A 12 -31.24 25.44 4.20
CA LEU A 12 -30.79 24.74 3.00
C LEU A 12 -29.27 24.84 2.84
N PHE A 13 -28.68 26.00 3.11
CA PHE A 13 -27.24 26.18 3.11
C PHE A 13 -26.55 25.27 4.13
N ILE A 14 -27.06 25.19 5.36
CA ILE A 14 -26.54 24.29 6.39
C ILE A 14 -26.61 22.83 5.92
N VAL A 15 -27.76 22.40 5.38
CA VAL A 15 -27.93 21.01 4.91
C VAL A 15 -26.94 20.69 3.79
N VAL A 16 -26.80 21.59 2.81
CA VAL A 16 -25.86 21.40 1.69
C VAL A 16 -24.42 21.30 2.22
N VAL A 17 -24.00 22.21 3.09
CA VAL A 17 -22.63 22.17 3.64
C VAL A 17 -22.41 20.90 4.47
N ALA A 18 -23.36 20.52 5.32
CA ALA A 18 -23.25 19.32 6.15
C ALA A 18 -23.08 18.06 5.30
N VAL A 19 -23.97 17.83 4.32
CA VAL A 19 -23.93 16.64 3.47
C VAL A 19 -22.66 16.59 2.63
N ASN A 20 -22.26 17.70 2.00
CA ASN A 20 -21.04 17.73 1.19
C ASN A 20 -19.78 17.51 2.03
N SER A 21 -19.72 18.07 3.24
CA SER A 21 -18.58 17.87 4.16
C SER A 21 -18.47 16.41 4.60
N THR A 22 -19.60 15.76 4.92
CA THR A 22 -19.61 14.33 5.26
C THR A 22 -19.18 13.45 4.09
N LEU A 23 -19.64 13.76 2.87
CA LEU A 23 -19.27 13.03 1.67
C LEU A 23 -17.76 13.15 1.42
N LEU A 24 -17.21 14.36 1.56
CA LEU A 24 -15.77 14.59 1.42
C LEU A 24 -14.94 13.79 2.43
N THR A 25 -15.37 13.74 3.69
CA THR A 25 -14.67 12.95 4.71
C THR A 25 -14.70 11.45 4.43
N ILE A 26 -15.83 10.93 3.92
CA ILE A 26 -15.94 9.51 3.58
C ILE A 26 -15.01 9.18 2.40
N ASN A 27 -15.08 9.97 1.31
CA ASN A 27 -14.20 9.76 0.16
C ASN A 27 -12.72 9.82 0.55
N ALA A 28 -12.33 10.81 1.36
CA ALA A 28 -10.95 10.92 1.86
C ALA A 28 -10.54 9.71 2.70
N GLY A 29 -11.44 9.23 3.58
CA GLY A 29 -11.23 8.02 4.37
C GLY A 29 -11.04 6.77 3.50
N ASP A 30 -11.86 6.61 2.46
CA ASP A 30 -11.75 5.50 1.50
C ASP A 30 -10.40 5.53 0.78
N TYR A 31 -9.96 6.70 0.29
CA TYR A 31 -8.66 6.84 -0.37
C TYR A 31 -7.49 6.44 0.55
N ILE A 32 -7.52 6.87 1.81
CA ILE A 32 -6.49 6.52 2.80
C ILE A 32 -6.51 5.03 3.09
N PHE A 33 -7.70 4.47 3.32
CA PHE A 33 -7.86 3.04 3.59
C PHE A 33 -7.33 2.18 2.45
N TYR A 34 -7.67 2.50 1.20
CA TYR A 34 -7.20 1.74 0.04
C TYR A 34 -5.69 1.86 -0.18
N THR A 35 -5.08 3.02 0.06
CA THR A 35 -3.62 3.17 -0.09
C THR A 35 -2.86 2.44 1.03
N ASP A 36 -3.35 2.50 2.26
CA ASP A 36 -2.72 1.80 3.39
C ASP A 36 -2.87 0.29 3.25
N TRP A 37 -4.03 -0.18 2.81
CA TRP A 37 -4.27 -1.58 2.43
C TRP A 37 -3.31 -2.02 1.31
N ALA A 38 -3.17 -1.24 0.25
CA ALA A 38 -2.27 -1.57 -0.85
C ALA A 38 -0.81 -1.65 -0.38
N TRP A 39 -0.39 -0.70 0.46
CA TRP A 39 0.97 -0.67 1.02
C TRP A 39 1.24 -1.86 1.93
N THR A 40 0.35 -2.13 2.89
CA THR A 40 0.49 -3.29 3.79
C THR A 40 0.50 -4.61 3.02
N SER A 41 -0.35 -4.75 2.00
CA SER A 41 -0.36 -5.92 1.11
C SER A 41 0.95 -6.09 0.35
N PHE A 42 1.50 -5.00 -0.20
CA PHE A 42 2.80 -5.02 -0.88
C PHE A 42 3.92 -5.49 0.06
N VAL A 43 3.97 -4.97 1.28
CA VAL A 43 4.99 -5.36 2.27
C VAL A 43 4.87 -6.84 2.63
N VAL A 44 3.66 -7.30 2.95
CA VAL A 44 3.41 -8.71 3.33
C VAL A 44 3.78 -9.66 2.20
N PHE A 45 3.38 -9.36 0.96
CA PHE A 45 3.71 -10.19 -0.20
C PHE A 45 5.21 -10.20 -0.49
N SER A 46 5.87 -9.04 -0.43
CA SER A 46 7.32 -8.91 -0.69
C SER A 46 8.17 -9.69 0.31
N ILE A 47 7.80 -9.64 1.61
CA ILE A 47 8.44 -10.42 2.65
C ILE A 47 8.18 -11.92 2.43
N SER A 48 6.94 -12.29 2.11
CA SER A 48 6.57 -13.69 1.87
C SER A 48 7.35 -14.30 0.70
N GLN A 49 7.53 -13.56 -0.39
CA GLN A 49 8.33 -14.00 -1.53
C GLN A 49 9.80 -14.20 -1.15
N THR A 50 10.37 -13.21 -0.46
CA THR A 50 11.76 -13.26 0.00
C THR A 50 11.99 -14.44 0.95
N LEU A 51 11.04 -14.67 1.87
CA LEU A 51 11.08 -15.79 2.80
C LEU A 51 11.03 -17.13 2.07
N MET A 52 10.15 -17.28 1.07
CA MET A 52 10.05 -18.50 0.27
C MET A 52 11.39 -18.86 -0.38
N LEU A 53 12.08 -17.88 -0.97
CA LEU A 53 13.39 -18.07 -1.58
C LEU A 53 14.47 -18.39 -0.54
N ALA A 54 14.51 -17.65 0.57
CA ALA A 54 15.49 -17.83 1.64
C ALA A 54 15.36 -19.21 2.30
N VAL A 55 14.13 -19.67 2.56
CA VAL A 55 13.84 -20.98 3.11
C VAL A 55 14.27 -22.09 2.15
N GLY A 56 13.92 -21.97 0.86
CA GLY A 56 14.36 -22.93 -0.16
C GLY A 56 15.89 -23.01 -0.29
N ALA A 57 16.58 -21.87 -0.27
CA ALA A 57 18.03 -21.81 -0.29
C ALA A 57 18.66 -22.46 0.94
N THR A 58 18.10 -22.20 2.12
CA THR A 58 18.59 -22.74 3.40
C THR A 58 18.42 -24.25 3.45
N TYR A 59 17.25 -24.77 3.05
CA TYR A 59 17.02 -26.22 2.96
C TYR A 59 18.01 -26.88 2.01
N TYR A 60 18.18 -26.34 0.80
CA TYR A 60 19.13 -26.89 -0.17
C TYR A 60 20.56 -26.94 0.37
N LEU A 61 21.02 -25.86 0.99
CA LEU A 61 22.39 -25.77 1.54
C LEU A 61 22.58 -26.70 2.74
N THR A 62 21.54 -26.90 3.56
CA THR A 62 21.58 -27.81 4.71
C THR A 62 21.68 -29.28 4.29
N PHE A 63 20.93 -29.69 3.26
CA PHE A 63 20.90 -31.08 2.82
C PHE A 63 22.03 -31.46 1.87
N THR A 64 22.53 -30.52 1.06
CA THR A 64 23.56 -30.81 0.05
C THR A 64 24.95 -30.30 0.45
N GLY A 65 25.05 -29.35 1.38
CA GLY A 65 26.31 -28.68 1.73
C GLY A 65 26.83 -27.72 0.64
N VAL A 66 26.11 -27.57 -0.47
CA VAL A 66 26.52 -26.74 -1.62
C VAL A 66 25.51 -25.61 -1.82
N PRO A 67 25.92 -24.36 -2.06
CA PRO A 67 25.01 -23.29 -2.45
C PRO A 67 24.37 -23.57 -3.82
N GLY A 68 23.04 -23.47 -3.91
CA GLY A 68 22.33 -23.70 -5.16
C GLY A 68 22.65 -22.64 -6.22
N THR A 69 23.09 -23.07 -7.40
CA THR A 69 23.54 -22.19 -8.49
C THR A 69 22.48 -21.15 -8.89
N ALA A 70 21.21 -21.55 -8.98
CA ALA A 70 20.10 -20.65 -9.34
C ALA A 70 19.84 -19.57 -8.27
N THR A 71 19.93 -19.92 -6.98
CA THR A 71 19.72 -18.98 -5.86
C THR A 71 20.89 -18.01 -5.71
N TYR A 72 22.13 -18.47 -5.91
CA TYR A 72 23.31 -17.60 -5.80
C TYR A 72 23.33 -16.49 -6.87
N TYR A 73 23.12 -16.85 -8.14
CA TYR A 73 23.07 -15.85 -9.22
C TYR A 73 21.84 -14.95 -9.11
N ALA A 74 20.68 -15.48 -8.72
CA ALA A 74 19.47 -14.66 -8.53
C ALA A 74 19.64 -13.62 -7.42
N LEU A 75 20.30 -13.98 -6.31
CA LEU A 75 20.57 -13.06 -5.19
C LEU A 75 21.54 -11.95 -5.62
N ILE A 76 22.62 -12.30 -6.34
CA ILE A 76 23.56 -11.32 -6.90
C ILE A 76 22.86 -10.37 -7.88
N MET A 77 22.05 -10.89 -8.81
CA MET A 77 21.32 -10.07 -9.78
C MET A 77 20.30 -9.15 -9.10
N THR A 78 19.67 -9.62 -8.03
CA THR A 78 18.76 -8.79 -7.21
C THR A 78 19.56 -7.67 -6.55
N VAL A 79 20.60 -7.98 -5.78
CA VAL A 79 21.42 -6.96 -5.11
C VAL A 79 22.01 -5.95 -6.10
N TYR A 80 22.48 -6.41 -7.26
CA TYR A 80 22.97 -5.54 -8.33
C TYR A 80 21.89 -4.57 -8.82
N THR A 81 20.66 -5.04 -9.04
CA THR A 81 19.56 -4.16 -9.47
C THR A 81 19.14 -3.16 -8.40
N TRP A 82 19.20 -3.53 -7.11
CA TRP A 82 18.94 -2.59 -6.01
C TRP A 82 19.99 -1.48 -5.94
N ILE A 83 21.28 -1.84 -6.03
CA ILE A 83 22.39 -0.88 -6.05
C ILE A 83 22.28 0.02 -7.28
N ALA A 84 21.99 -0.55 -8.46
CA ALA A 84 21.81 0.21 -9.68
C ALA A 84 20.63 1.20 -9.57
N LYS A 85 19.52 0.84 -8.92
CA LYS A 85 18.40 1.77 -8.70
C LYS A 85 18.73 2.89 -7.70
N GLY A 86 19.54 2.62 -6.68
CA GLY A 86 19.90 3.61 -5.65
C GLY A 86 21.02 4.57 -6.07
N ALA A 87 21.69 4.32 -7.19
CA ALA A 87 22.80 5.12 -7.69
C ALA A 87 22.40 6.20 -8.72
N TRP A 88 21.14 6.22 -9.14
CA TRP A 88 20.55 7.23 -10.03
C TRP A 88 19.59 8.12 -9.26
#